data_AF-A0A962WAG7-F1
#
_entry.id   AF-A0A962WAG7-F1
#
_cell.length_a   1.000
_cell.length_b   1.000
_cell.length_c   1.000
_cell.angle_alpha   90.00
_cell.angle_beta   90.00
_cell.angle_gamma   90.00
#
_symmetry.space_group_name_H-M   'P 1'
#
loop_
_entity.id
_entity.type
_entity.pdbx_description
1 polymer ?
#
loop_
_entity_poly.entity_id
_entity_poly.type
_entity_poly.pdbx_seq_one_letter_code
_entity_poly.pdbx_strand_id
1 'polypeptide(L)'
;MHKLSYTLGITTLVLLLTTGAWAADDEPTPRIIVSGQGSAQLAPDMALLQLTVTREAETARAALDANSAAMAEVIDALRGQGIAERDIQTSQFSIQP
;
A
#
# COMPACT_ATOMS: atom_id res chain seq x y z
N MET A 1 45.16 -40.21 62.60
CA MET A 1 44.32 -40.41 61.40
C MET A 1 43.41 -39.19 61.15
N HIS A 2 43.93 -37.95 61.26
CA HIS A 2 43.11 -36.71 61.30
C HIS A 2 43.23 -35.83 60.04
N LYS A 3 43.92 -36.27 58.97
CA LYS A 3 44.15 -35.47 57.76
C LYS A 3 43.18 -35.77 56.60
N LEU A 4 42.20 -36.65 56.81
CA LEU A 4 41.24 -37.06 55.76
C LEU A 4 39.88 -36.36 55.85
N SER A 5 39.60 -35.59 56.92
CA SER A 5 38.36 -34.80 57.06
C SER A 5 38.46 -33.38 56.50
N TYR A 6 39.67 -32.85 56.30
CA TYR A 6 39.87 -31.45 55.89
C TYR A 6 39.77 -31.25 54.37
N THR A 7 40.09 -32.29 53.59
CA THR A 7 40.01 -32.29 52.13
C THR A 7 38.58 -32.28 51.61
N LEU A 8 37.61 -32.87 52.33
CA LEU A 8 36.18 -32.84 51.97
C LEU A 8 35.54 -31.47 52.25
N GLY A 9 36.01 -30.76 53.28
CA GLY A 9 35.56 -29.41 53.61
C GLY A 9 36.00 -28.36 52.58
N ILE A 10 37.19 -28.52 52.00
CA ILE A 10 37.74 -27.56 51.03
C ILE A 10 37.08 -27.71 49.65
N THR A 11 36.76 -28.93 49.19
CA THR A 11 36.05 -29.13 47.91
C THR A 11 34.59 -28.68 47.96
N THR A 12 33.94 -28.78 49.11
CA THR A 12 32.55 -28.31 49.27
C THR A 12 32.46 -26.79 49.38
N LEU A 13 33.49 -26.13 49.92
CA LEU A 13 33.55 -24.66 50.02
C LEU A 13 33.84 -23.99 48.67
N VAL A 14 34.60 -24.62 47.76
CA VAL A 14 34.92 -24.07 46.44
C VAL A 14 33.73 -24.12 45.46
N LEU A 15 32.76 -25.02 45.64
CA LEU A 15 31.61 -25.15 44.75
C LEU A 15 30.47 -24.14 45.06
N LEU A 16 30.45 -23.56 46.26
CA LEU A 16 29.49 -22.49 46.62
C LEU A 16 29.91 -21.09 46.14
N LEU A 17 31.16 -20.92 45.70
CA LEU A 17 31.71 -19.61 45.31
C LEU A 17 31.61 -19.31 43.80
N THR A 18 31.13 -20.26 42.99
CA THR A 18 31.08 -20.11 41.51
C THR A 18 29.68 -19.91 40.94
N THR A 19 28.61 -19.88 41.76
CA THR A 19 27.23 -19.69 41.30
C THR A 19 26.72 -18.25 41.36
N GLY A 20 27.59 -17.27 41.64
CA GLY A 20 27.21 -15.86 41.81
C GLY A 20 27.85 -14.93 40.78
N ALA A 21 27.62 -15.15 39.48
CA ALA A 21 27.97 -14.14 38.47
C ALA A 21 27.08 -14.23 37.23
N TRP A 22 25.78 -14.47 37.40
CA TRP A 22 24.79 -14.14 36.38
C TRP A 22 23.96 -12.95 36.88
N ALA A 23 24.62 -11.80 36.99
CA ALA A 23 23.92 -10.52 36.97
C ALA A 23 24.14 -9.96 35.56
N ALA A 24 23.24 -10.30 34.65
CA ALA A 24 23.12 -9.51 33.43
C ALA A 24 22.65 -8.13 33.87
N ASP A 25 23.52 -7.12 33.72
CA ASP A 25 23.13 -5.71 33.83
C ASP A 25 22.11 -5.43 32.72
N ASP A 26 20.83 -5.55 33.06
CA ASP A 26 19.73 -4.97 32.32
C ASP A 26 19.31 -3.70 33.06
N GLU A 27 20.23 -2.73 33.20
CA GLU A 27 19.84 -1.39 33.63
C GLU A 27 19.11 -0.71 32.46
N PRO A 28 17.79 -0.48 32.55
CA PRO A 28 17.05 0.16 31.47
C PRO A 28 17.55 1.60 31.34
N THR A 29 18.22 1.88 30.22
CA THR A 29 18.69 3.23 29.88
C THR A 29 17.50 4.18 29.80
N PRO A 30 17.54 5.40 30.38
CA PRO A 30 16.41 6.32 30.33
C PRO A 30 16.02 6.66 28.88
N ARG A 31 14.82 6.24 28.46
CA ARG A 31 14.29 6.48 27.11
C ARG A 31 12.85 6.99 27.19
N ILE A 32 12.54 7.93 26.32
CA ILE A 32 11.18 8.35 26.03
C ILE A 32 10.77 7.70 24.70
N ILE A 33 9.77 6.82 24.74
CA ILE A 33 9.18 6.21 23.55
C ILE A 33 7.86 6.90 23.29
N VAL A 34 7.72 7.48 22.10
CA VAL A 34 6.49 8.14 21.66
C VAL A 34 5.99 7.44 20.41
N SER A 35 4.75 7.00 20.44
CA SER A 35 4.02 6.54 19.26
C SER A 35 3.02 7.61 18.84
N GLY A 36 3.06 8.02 17.57
CA GLY A 36 2.06 8.91 17.00
C GLY A 36 1.38 8.24 15.81
N GLN A 37 0.05 8.38 15.73
CA GLN A 37 -0.75 8.02 14.57
C GLN A 37 -1.35 9.30 13.98
N GLY A 38 -1.15 9.51 12.69
CA GLY A 38 -1.79 10.58 11.93
C GLY A 38 -2.72 9.98 10.88
N SER A 39 -3.93 10.51 10.77
CA SER A 39 -4.80 10.26 9.62
C SER A 39 -5.24 11.60 9.03
N ALA A 40 -5.34 11.65 7.70
CA ALA A 40 -5.86 12.79 6.97
C ALA A 40 -6.96 12.28 6.05
N GLN A 41 -8.09 13.00 6.03
CA GLN A 41 -9.21 12.72 5.15
C GLN A 41 -9.43 13.97 4.31
N LEU A 42 -9.43 13.80 2.99
CA LEU A 42 -9.64 14.87 2.03
C LEU A 42 -10.63 14.40 0.97
N ALA A 43 -11.51 15.29 0.54
CA ALA A 43 -12.41 15.02 -0.58
C ALA A 43 -11.61 14.94 -1.89
N PRO A 44 -11.96 14.03 -2.81
CA PRO A 44 -11.35 14.00 -4.15
C PRO A 44 -11.61 15.29 -4.92
N ASP A 45 -10.63 15.72 -5.72
CA ASP A 45 -10.64 16.95 -6.53
C ASP A 45 -10.78 16.68 -8.04
N MET A 46 -10.76 15.42 -8.46
CA MET A 46 -10.86 15.00 -9.87
C MET A 46 -11.68 13.71 -10.00
N ALA A 47 -12.40 13.58 -11.11
CA ALA A 47 -13.07 12.35 -11.53
C ALA A 47 -12.68 11.99 -12.97
N LEU A 48 -12.42 10.71 -13.21
CA LEU A 48 -12.19 10.16 -14.55
C LEU A 48 -13.43 9.35 -14.96
N LEU A 49 -14.04 9.71 -16.08
CA LEU A 49 -15.22 9.03 -16.61
C LEU A 49 -14.87 8.35 -17.93
N GLN A 50 -15.22 7.07 -18.05
CA GLN A 50 -15.09 6.31 -19.29
C GLN A 50 -16.48 6.15 -19.91
N LEU A 51 -16.63 6.64 -21.14
CA LEU A 51 -17.88 6.55 -21.91
C LEU A 51 -17.60 5.77 -23.20
N THR A 52 -18.57 4.95 -23.61
CA THR A 52 -18.47 4.12 -24.82
C THR A 52 -19.63 4.44 -25.76
N VAL A 53 -19.33 4.69 -27.04
CA VAL A 53 -20.32 4.89 -28.09
C VAL A 53 -20.28 3.71 -29.06
N THR A 54 -21.39 2.99 -29.14
CA THR A 54 -21.54 1.82 -30.02
C THR A 54 -22.62 2.10 -31.06
N ARG A 55 -22.33 1.74 -32.32
CA ARG A 55 -23.28 1.76 -33.43
C ARG A 55 -23.19 0.45 -34.21
N GLU A 56 -24.34 -0.02 -34.63
CA GLU A 56 -24.51 -1.25 -35.41
C GLU A 56 -25.09 -0.90 -36.77
N ALA A 57 -24.63 -1.58 -37.82
CA ALA A 57 -25.18 -1.46 -39.17
C ALA A 57 -24.89 -2.74 -39.97
N GLU A 58 -25.59 -2.90 -41.10
CA GLU A 58 -25.43 -4.05 -42.00
C GLU A 58 -24.02 -4.15 -42.62
N THR A 59 -23.30 -3.04 -42.69
CA THR A 59 -21.91 -3.01 -43.17
C THR A 59 -21.03 -2.31 -42.15
N ALA A 60 -19.79 -2.80 -42.02
CA ALA A 60 -18.79 -2.17 -41.15
C ALA A 60 -18.56 -0.68 -41.48
N ARG A 61 -18.65 -0.32 -42.76
CA ARG A 61 -18.51 1.08 -43.21
C ARG A 61 -19.65 1.95 -42.70
N ALA A 62 -20.89 1.50 -42.87
CA ALA A 62 -22.06 2.24 -42.37
C ALA A 62 -22.04 2.37 -40.85
N ALA A 63 -21.61 1.32 -40.13
CA ALA A 63 -21.48 1.35 -38.68
C ALA A 63 -20.43 2.36 -38.22
N LEU A 64 -19.28 2.42 -38.90
CA LEU A 64 -18.22 3.37 -38.62
C LEU A 64 -18.65 4.81 -38.89
N ASP A 65 -19.22 5.08 -40.06
CA ASP A 65 -19.65 6.43 -40.44
C ASP A 65 -20.71 6.96 -39.44
N ALA A 66 -21.66 6.10 -39.05
CA ALA A 66 -22.65 6.43 -38.03
C ALA A 66 -22.04 6.64 -36.63
N ASN A 67 -21.01 5.88 -36.27
CA ASN A 67 -20.31 6.04 -34.99
C ASN A 67 -19.52 7.34 -34.95
N SER A 68 -18.76 7.65 -36.01
CA SER A 68 -18.00 8.89 -36.12
C SER A 68 -18.89 10.13 -36.01
N ALA A 69 -20.07 10.12 -36.63
CA ALA A 69 -21.05 11.20 -36.48
C ALA A 69 -21.57 11.32 -35.04
N ALA A 70 -21.97 10.21 -34.42
CA ALA A 70 -22.45 10.20 -33.04
C ALA A 70 -21.38 10.65 -32.03
N MET A 71 -20.11 10.26 -32.25
CA MET A 71 -18.99 10.70 -31.42
C MET A 71 -18.77 12.21 -31.49
N ALA A 72 -18.89 12.82 -32.68
CA ALA A 72 -18.78 14.26 -32.83
C ALA A 72 -19.88 14.99 -32.05
N GLU A 73 -21.13 14.53 -32.13
CA GLU A 73 -22.25 15.08 -31.37
C GLU A 73 -22.03 15.01 -29.85
N VAL A 74 -21.50 13.88 -29.36
CA VAL A 74 -21.18 13.72 -27.93
C VAL A 74 -20.09 14.69 -27.50
N ILE A 75 -19.02 14.83 -28.27
CA ILE A 75 -17.92 15.77 -27.96
C ILE A 75 -18.45 17.22 -27.93
N ASP A 76 -19.29 17.59 -28.89
CA ASP A 76 -19.89 18.93 -28.93
C ASP A 76 -20.84 19.17 -27.76
N ALA A 77 -21.63 18.17 -27.36
CA ALA A 77 -22.48 18.25 -26.17
C ALA A 77 -21.65 18.43 -24.88
N LEU A 78 -20.54 17.69 -24.73
CA LEU A 78 -19.63 17.82 -23.60
C LEU A 78 -18.97 19.21 -23.57
N ARG A 79 -18.56 19.74 -24.72
CA ARG A 79 -18.05 21.12 -24.84
C ARG A 79 -19.13 22.13 -24.44
N GLY A 80 -20.37 21.92 -24.87
CA GLY A 80 -21.52 22.76 -24.51
C GLY A 80 -21.84 22.78 -23.02
N GLN A 81 -21.52 21.70 -22.30
CA GLN A 81 -21.64 21.62 -20.84
C GLN A 81 -20.47 22.24 -20.07
N GLY A 82 -19.49 22.82 -20.78
CA GLY A 82 -18.36 23.53 -20.17
C GLY A 82 -17.16 22.65 -19.84
N ILE A 83 -17.09 21.42 -20.36
CA ILE A 83 -15.90 20.58 -20.25
C ILE A 83 -14.84 21.11 -21.22
N ALA A 84 -13.63 21.35 -20.74
CA ALA A 84 -12.55 21.85 -21.57
C ALA A 84 -12.06 20.75 -22.53
N GLU A 85 -11.70 21.12 -23.77
CA GLU A 85 -11.26 20.14 -24.78
C GLU A 85 -10.04 19.33 -24.34
N ARG A 86 -9.18 19.91 -23.50
CA ARG A 86 -8.01 19.23 -22.92
C ARG A 86 -8.36 18.02 -22.05
N ASP A 87 -9.58 18.02 -21.48
CA ASP A 87 -10.07 16.98 -20.58
C ASP A 87 -10.85 15.89 -21.33
N ILE A 88 -11.11 16.10 -22.63
CA ILE A 88 -11.78 15.13 -23.49
C ILE A 88 -10.72 14.33 -24.25
N GLN A 89 -10.69 13.02 -24.03
CA GLN A 89 -9.82 12.12 -24.77
C GLN A 89 -10.60 10.93 -25.30
N THR A 90 -10.45 10.69 -26.60
CA THR A 90 -10.97 9.48 -27.25
C THR A 90 -9.88 8.44 -27.33
N SER A 91 -10.10 7.26 -26.77
CA SER A 91 -9.17 6.14 -26.83
C SER A 91 -9.93 4.82 -27.02
N GLN A 92 -9.25 3.77 -27.48
CA GLN A 92 -9.80 2.44 -27.78
C GLN A 92 -10.93 2.41 -28.84
N PHE A 93 -10.54 2.41 -30.13
CA PHE A 93 -11.44 2.09 -31.24
C PHE A 93 -11.43 0.57 -31.52
N SER A 94 -12.61 -0.06 -31.57
CA SER A 94 -12.78 -1.49 -31.87
C SER A 94 -13.96 -1.71 -32.81
N ILE A 95 -13.78 -2.57 -33.81
CA ILE A 95 -14.83 -3.04 -34.71
C ILE A 95 -14.97 -4.53 -34.50
N GLN A 96 -16.20 -4.99 -34.22
CA GLN A 96 -16.52 -6.40 -34.17
C GLN A 96 -17.35 -6.77 -35.40
N PRO A 97 -16.88 -7.69 -36.26
CA PRO A 97 -17.63 -8.18 -37.42
C PRO A 97 -18.78 -9.13 -37.03
#